data_AF-A0AAP9A1U9-F1
#
_entry.id   AF-A0AAP9A1U9-F1
#
_cell.length_a   1.000
_cell.length_b   1.000
_cell.length_c   1.000
_cell.angle_alpha   90.00
_cell.angle_beta   90.00
_cell.angle_gamma   90.00
#
_symmetry.space_group_name_H-M   'P 1'
#
loop_
_entity.id
_entity.type
_entity.pdbx_description
1 polymer ?
#
loop_
_entity_poly.entity_id
_entity_poly.type
_entity_poly.pdbx_seq_one_letter_code
_entity_poly.pdbx_strand_id
1 'polypeptide(L)'
;MTMLQPSLRKNLRIQSDTFSLSLSQTLTTLSERITQAQATVTYINGLSTRSAERERLEALAPTLARVQKCLQRFKQQKNKGYGLGWLLNPLDTRQASRELKAARLKHEQAVLAFDEPTVTAKRASDIDQHNRDVAAQREEQLRLKALLEKLIKAQRQLNDFKLAATKALAAASGDGWLAPDFAITFARVIDFVRKADMPQAHHYLAQLVFQKTPDKAAYGALRTRAEAIRKRANRDHFGVAVTGGFPNIVAACASLAAANMHSGPASELLQCRQTADQWQLLSQLATSPTHLSNDVLWAIYWAMFQCEQEMARFLNSAAAIEDLLNGRFSAYVEHWLTGWASKQIPQFGYPMSQSFLGTLQLAGTPEESRLGADLGVIISLNIGGLVCRKAVLLQAKRAKDWVADVGSRKGQLPKLSTLQRGGYYLFYHESANLQLACAVPTVSSAQALEQLLLTAGKKPDGTYLPVDVRETGWDWASFISFGLCDAHSDIGEPFETIDEALQILGSGETGELPLRLFMIAIEDEEYVHELAQRVREHYVDLHMPLTKKERKQMGGDELEHHHGM
;
A
#
# COMPACT_ATOMS: atom_id res chain seq x y z
N MET A 1 14.27 -13.19 -5.96
CA MET A 1 14.76 -12.21 -4.96
C MET A 1 13.97 -12.37 -3.67
N THR A 2 14.60 -12.89 -2.62
CA THR A 2 13.95 -13.27 -1.34
C THR A 2 13.67 -12.07 -0.43
N MET A 3 12.56 -12.13 0.33
CA MET A 3 12.29 -11.24 1.45
C MET A 3 13.53 -11.07 2.35
N LEU A 4 13.74 -9.87 2.91
CA LEU A 4 14.81 -9.59 3.88
C LEU A 4 14.82 -10.67 4.97
N GLN A 5 16.00 -11.21 5.28
CA GLN A 5 16.12 -12.28 6.29
C GLN A 5 15.45 -11.85 7.61
N PRO A 6 14.78 -12.77 8.34
CA PRO A 6 14.05 -12.44 9.57
C PRO A 6 14.89 -11.68 10.63
N SER A 7 16.19 -12.00 10.72
CA SER A 7 17.16 -11.32 11.59
C SER A 7 17.39 -9.86 11.20
N LEU A 8 17.58 -9.59 9.90
CA LEU A 8 17.71 -8.26 9.33
C LEU A 8 16.44 -7.44 9.56
N ARG A 9 15.27 -8.06 9.40
CA ARG A 9 13.97 -7.40 9.60
C ARG A 9 13.73 -7.00 11.05
N LYS A 10 14.07 -7.88 12.01
CA LYS A 10 14.02 -7.56 13.44
C LYS A 10 14.94 -6.39 13.79
N ASN A 11 16.17 -6.37 13.26
CA ASN A 11 17.11 -5.28 13.49
C ASN A 11 16.60 -3.95 12.90
N LEU A 12 16.06 -3.98 11.69
CA LEU A 12 15.48 -2.80 11.04
C LEU A 12 14.32 -2.21 11.85
N ARG A 13 13.43 -3.06 12.37
CA ARG A 13 12.33 -2.63 13.24
C ARG A 13 12.84 -1.92 14.50
N ILE A 14 13.81 -2.51 15.19
CA ILE A 14 14.45 -1.91 16.37
C ILE A 14 15.09 -0.56 16.00
N GLN A 15 15.81 -0.49 14.88
CA GLN A 15 16.42 0.75 14.40
C GLN A 15 15.37 1.83 14.09
N SER A 16 14.28 1.48 13.42
CA SER A 16 13.17 2.39 13.11
C SER A 16 12.49 2.91 14.37
N ASP A 17 12.15 2.04 15.31
CA ASP A 17 11.49 2.39 16.56
C ASP A 17 12.39 3.32 17.42
N THR A 18 13.68 2.98 17.52
CA THR A 18 14.68 3.79 18.24
C THR A 18 14.86 5.16 17.58
N PHE A 19 14.92 5.20 16.25
CA PHE A 19 15.07 6.44 15.51
C PHE A 19 13.82 7.34 15.62
N SER A 20 12.62 6.76 15.52
CA SER A 20 11.35 7.48 15.70
C SER A 20 11.22 8.09 17.10
N LEU A 21 11.65 7.35 18.13
CA LEU A 21 11.72 7.85 19.50
C LEU A 21 12.73 9.00 19.62
N SER A 22 13.94 8.83 19.09
CA SER A 22 15.00 9.83 19.10
C SER A 22 14.60 11.13 18.38
N LEU A 23 13.92 11.03 17.22
CA LEU A 23 13.35 12.17 16.50
C LEU A 23 12.34 12.93 17.38
N SER A 24 11.43 12.20 18.03
CA SER A 24 10.40 12.81 18.87
C SER A 24 10.99 13.48 20.12
N GLN A 25 11.97 12.85 20.77
CA GLN A 25 12.70 13.45 21.88
C GLN A 25 13.45 14.72 21.46
N THR A 26 14.15 14.67 20.31
CA THR A 26 14.87 15.84 19.78
C THR A 26 13.91 17.01 19.50
N LEU A 27 12.74 16.73 18.93
CA LEU A 27 11.70 17.74 18.70
C LEU A 27 11.18 18.33 20.01
N THR A 28 10.95 17.51 21.05
CA THR A 28 10.54 17.98 22.38
C THR A 28 11.61 18.90 22.98
N THR A 29 12.87 18.48 22.99
CA THR A 29 13.99 19.29 23.48
C THR A 29 14.15 20.60 22.72
N LEU A 30 13.99 20.59 21.39
CA LEU A 30 14.00 21.82 20.59
C LEU A 30 12.86 22.75 20.99
N SER A 31 11.66 22.21 21.20
CA SER A 31 10.48 22.98 21.62
C SER A 31 10.70 23.65 22.98
N GLU A 32 11.19 22.90 23.97
CA GLU A 32 11.53 23.41 25.30
C GLU A 32 12.57 24.53 25.24
N ARG A 33 13.65 24.34 24.47
CA ARG A 33 14.71 25.35 24.29
C ARG A 33 14.18 26.61 23.60
N ILE A 34 13.30 26.47 22.61
CA ILE A 34 12.64 27.60 21.95
C ILE A 34 11.78 28.36 22.96
N THR A 35 10.93 27.67 23.73
CA THR A 35 10.07 28.29 24.75
C THR A 35 10.89 29.00 25.81
N GLN A 36 11.96 28.37 26.31
CA GLN A 36 12.84 28.98 27.31
C GLN A 36 13.52 30.25 26.77
N ALA A 37 14.10 30.18 25.55
CA ALA A 37 14.74 31.33 24.93
C ALA A 37 13.74 32.47 24.64
N GLN A 38 12.51 32.16 24.21
CA GLN A 38 11.43 33.14 24.04
C GLN A 38 11.05 33.81 25.36
N ALA A 39 10.94 33.05 26.45
CA ALA A 39 10.64 33.58 27.76
C ALA A 39 11.74 34.53 28.24
N THR A 40 13.02 34.17 28.07
CA THR A 40 14.16 35.04 28.41
C THR A 40 14.18 36.31 27.56
N VAL A 41 13.96 36.23 26.25
CA VAL A 41 13.87 37.41 25.37
C VAL A 41 12.72 38.33 25.81
N THR A 42 11.58 37.77 26.19
CA THR A 42 10.41 38.52 26.69
C THR A 42 10.70 39.19 28.03
N TYR A 43 11.37 38.49 28.96
CA TYR A 43 11.82 39.04 30.22
C TYR A 43 12.77 40.24 30.00
N ILE A 44 13.77 40.10 29.14
CA ILE A 44 14.73 41.18 28.83
C ILE A 44 14.02 42.38 28.18
N ASN A 45 13.03 42.15 27.31
CA ASN A 45 12.20 43.23 26.74
C ASN A 45 11.44 44.03 27.80
N GLY A 46 11.09 43.40 28.93
CA GLY A 46 10.43 44.05 30.06
C GLY A 46 11.36 44.88 30.95
N LEU A 47 12.69 44.77 30.80
CA LEU A 47 13.64 45.53 31.60
C LEU A 47 13.70 47.00 31.18
N SER A 48 13.46 47.88 32.15
CA SER A 48 13.55 49.34 31.99
C SER A 48 14.80 49.89 32.66
N THR A 49 15.37 50.92 32.04
CA THR A 49 16.46 51.70 32.64
C THR A 49 15.92 52.63 33.71
N ARG A 50 16.67 52.76 34.80
CA ARG A 50 16.35 53.71 35.89
C ARG A 50 16.88 55.09 35.52
N SER A 51 16.17 56.14 35.93
CA SER A 51 16.65 57.52 35.82
C SER A 51 16.48 58.27 37.13
N ALA A 52 17.51 59.06 37.49
CA ALA A 52 17.53 59.81 38.73
C ALA A 52 16.36 60.82 38.80
N GLU A 53 15.97 61.39 37.66
CA GLU A 53 14.85 62.33 37.57
C GLU A 53 13.50 61.67 37.85
N ARG A 54 13.25 60.45 37.32
CA ARG A 54 12.03 59.70 37.62
C ARG A 54 11.95 59.30 39.08
N GLU A 55 13.04 58.78 39.64
CA GLU A 55 13.08 58.38 41.05
C GLU A 55 12.86 59.58 41.98
N ARG A 56 13.39 60.75 41.61
CA ARG A 56 13.15 62.00 42.33
C ARG A 56 11.68 62.40 42.27
N LEU A 57 11.07 62.38 41.10
CA LEU A 57 9.65 62.70 40.94
C LEU A 57 8.76 61.73 41.73
N GLU A 58 9.03 60.43 41.68
CA GLU A 58 8.27 59.40 42.40
C GLU A 58 8.43 59.49 43.91
N ALA A 59 9.66 59.66 44.41
CA ALA A 59 9.94 59.79 45.84
C ALA A 59 9.32 61.06 46.44
N LEU A 60 9.29 62.16 45.67
CA LEU A 60 8.73 63.44 46.11
C LEU A 60 7.22 63.55 45.87
N ALA A 61 6.62 62.71 45.01
CA ALA A 61 5.20 62.77 44.65
C ALA A 61 4.24 62.76 45.86
N PRO A 62 4.43 61.95 46.92
CA PRO A 62 3.50 61.94 48.06
C PRO A 62 3.53 63.25 48.86
N THR A 63 4.71 63.84 49.04
CA THR A 63 4.85 65.10 49.77
C THR A 63 4.36 66.27 48.93
N LEU A 64 4.63 66.25 47.62
CA LEU A 64 4.13 67.23 46.66
C LEU A 64 2.60 67.19 46.55
N ALA A 65 2.00 66.00 46.45
CA ALA A 65 0.55 65.81 46.43
C ALA A 65 -0.10 66.33 47.73
N ARG A 66 0.56 66.16 48.87
CA ARG A 66 0.10 66.70 50.16
C ARG A 66 0.17 68.22 50.20
N VAL A 67 1.25 68.82 49.68
CA VAL A 67 1.33 70.29 49.51
C VAL A 67 0.22 70.79 48.60
N GLN A 68 -0.03 70.13 47.47
CA GLN A 68 -1.11 70.50 46.54
C GLN A 68 -2.49 70.39 47.19
N LYS A 69 -2.77 69.32 47.94
CA LYS A 69 -4.03 69.13 48.68
C LYS A 69 -4.23 70.18 49.76
N CYS A 70 -3.20 70.47 50.57
CA CYS A 70 -3.25 71.54 51.57
C CYS A 70 -3.39 72.93 50.93
N LEU A 71 -2.79 73.14 49.74
CA LEU A 71 -2.91 74.39 48.98
C LEU A 71 -4.33 74.58 48.45
N GLN A 72 -4.95 73.53 47.90
CA GLN A 72 -6.34 73.56 47.47
C GLN A 72 -7.28 73.83 48.64
N ARG A 73 -7.09 73.16 49.79
CA ARG A 73 -7.88 73.39 51.01
C ARG A 73 -7.73 74.82 51.53
N PHE A 74 -6.51 75.36 51.53
CA PHE A 74 -6.27 76.76 51.90
C PHE A 74 -6.94 77.74 50.93
N LYS A 75 -6.83 77.52 49.61
CA LYS A 75 -7.51 78.34 48.59
C LYS A 75 -9.03 78.30 48.73
N GLN A 76 -9.62 77.13 48.98
CA GLN A 76 -11.05 76.98 49.21
C GLN A 76 -11.50 77.76 50.44
N GLN A 77 -10.78 77.64 51.57
CA GLN A 77 -11.13 78.37 52.79
C GLN A 77 -10.93 79.89 52.63
N LYS A 78 -9.89 80.32 51.93
CA LYS A 78 -9.66 81.74 51.61
C LYS A 78 -10.74 82.33 50.70
N ASN A 79 -11.22 81.55 49.72
CA ASN A 79 -12.17 82.01 48.70
C ASN A 79 -13.64 81.89 49.12
N LYS A 80 -13.95 81.27 50.27
CA LYS A 80 -15.31 81.28 50.84
C LYS A 80 -15.81 82.72 50.99
N GLY A 81 -17.06 82.95 50.62
CA GLY A 81 -17.69 84.28 50.67
C GLY A 81 -16.98 85.32 49.79
N TYR A 82 -16.82 85.04 48.50
CA TYR A 82 -16.24 85.97 47.51
C TYR A 82 -14.83 86.48 47.85
N GLY A 83 -13.97 85.63 48.45
CA GLY A 83 -12.60 86.02 48.80
C GLY A 83 -12.43 86.62 50.20
N LEU A 84 -13.50 86.70 50.99
CA LEU A 84 -13.49 87.18 52.38
C LEU A 84 -13.38 86.05 53.40
N GLY A 85 -12.99 84.84 53.00
CA GLY A 85 -12.99 83.66 53.87
C GLY A 85 -12.05 83.78 55.08
N TRP A 86 -11.03 84.62 54.99
CA TRP A 86 -10.15 84.98 56.10
C TRP A 86 -10.81 85.87 57.17
N LEU A 87 -11.87 86.61 56.81
CA LEU A 87 -12.73 87.38 57.72
C LEU A 87 -13.91 86.54 58.24
N LEU A 88 -14.48 85.69 57.38
CA LEU A 88 -15.70 84.92 57.68
C LEU A 88 -15.43 83.63 58.47
N ASN A 89 -14.26 83.01 58.31
CA ASN A 89 -13.81 81.83 59.09
C ASN A 89 -12.29 81.92 59.37
N PRO A 90 -11.88 82.83 60.28
CA PRO A 90 -10.47 83.13 60.51
C PRO A 90 -9.68 81.97 61.14
N LEU A 91 -10.33 81.17 62.01
CA LEU A 91 -9.70 80.01 62.66
C LEU A 91 -9.41 78.90 61.65
N ASP A 92 -10.38 78.53 60.81
CA ASP A 92 -10.21 77.52 59.76
C ASP A 92 -9.18 77.93 58.71
N THR A 93 -9.15 79.21 58.33
CA THR A 93 -8.17 79.74 57.36
C THR A 93 -6.76 79.75 57.95
N ARG A 94 -6.60 80.09 59.24
CA ARG A 94 -5.33 80.01 59.96
C ARG A 94 -4.85 78.57 60.13
N GLN A 95 -5.77 77.65 60.45
CA GLN A 95 -5.45 76.22 60.56
C GLN A 95 -5.01 75.64 59.20
N ALA A 96 -5.74 75.93 58.12
CA ALA A 96 -5.35 75.52 56.76
C ALA A 96 -4.01 76.13 56.32
N SER A 97 -3.70 77.35 56.74
CA SER A 97 -2.40 78.00 56.50
C SER A 97 -1.26 77.33 57.29
N ARG A 98 -1.49 76.98 58.56
CA ARG A 98 -0.53 76.20 59.38
C ARG A 98 -0.28 74.82 58.78
N GLU A 99 -1.33 74.13 58.34
CA GLU A 99 -1.24 72.83 57.65
C GLU A 99 -0.46 72.95 56.33
N LEU A 100 -0.69 73.99 55.54
CA LEU A 100 0.06 74.26 54.29
C LEU A 100 1.53 74.56 54.57
N LYS A 101 1.84 75.39 55.57
CA LYS A 101 3.23 75.66 55.99
C LYS A 101 3.93 74.40 56.47
N ALA A 102 3.28 73.59 57.30
CA ALA A 102 3.81 72.32 57.76
C ALA A 102 4.03 71.33 56.61
N ALA A 103 3.12 71.29 55.62
CA ALA A 103 3.27 70.46 54.43
C ALA A 103 4.44 70.92 53.54
N ARG A 104 4.62 72.24 53.35
CA ARG A 104 5.76 72.81 52.61
C ARG A 104 7.09 72.51 53.29
N LEU A 105 7.17 72.73 54.60
CA LEU A 105 8.37 72.44 55.38
C LEU A 105 8.74 70.95 55.29
N LYS A 106 7.75 70.05 55.38
CA LYS A 106 7.98 68.60 55.20
C LYS A 106 8.44 68.24 53.78
N HIS A 107 7.91 68.92 52.76
CA HIS A 107 8.37 68.71 51.38
C HIS A 107 9.80 69.22 51.18
N GLU A 108 10.14 70.40 51.70
CA GLU A 108 11.51 70.95 51.66
C GLU A 108 12.50 70.04 52.41
N GLN A 109 12.12 69.52 53.59
CA GLN A 109 12.92 68.53 54.32
C GLN A 109 13.10 67.24 53.52
N ALA A 110 12.05 66.77 52.83
CA ALA A 110 12.13 65.58 51.98
C ALA A 110 13.03 65.82 50.76
N VAL A 111 13.00 67.02 50.16
CA VAL A 111 13.91 67.41 49.07
C VAL A 111 15.35 67.43 49.56
N LEU A 112 15.63 68.08 50.70
CA LEU A 112 16.97 68.15 51.28
C LEU A 112 17.54 66.77 51.64
N ALA A 113 16.71 65.89 52.22
CA ALA A 113 17.11 64.52 52.52
C ALA A 113 17.31 63.67 51.24
N PHE A 114 16.50 63.91 50.20
CA PHE A 114 16.62 63.18 48.93
C PHE A 114 17.86 63.61 48.13
N ASP A 115 18.21 64.89 48.18
CA ASP A 115 19.32 65.53 47.49
C ASP A 115 20.61 65.57 48.36
N GLU A 116 20.64 64.88 49.52
CA GLU A 116 21.82 64.78 50.37
C GLU A 116 23.00 64.17 49.57
N PRO A 117 24.24 64.72 49.65
CA PRO A 117 25.34 64.30 48.78
C PRO A 117 25.69 62.80 48.85
N THR A 118 25.70 62.23 50.04
CA THR A 118 26.00 60.81 50.29
C THR A 118 24.91 59.89 49.74
N VAL A 119 23.64 60.26 49.93
CA VAL A 119 22.47 59.54 49.42
C VAL A 119 22.41 59.63 47.89
N THR A 120 22.72 60.79 47.33
CA THR A 120 22.75 61.04 45.89
C THR A 120 23.86 60.24 45.21
N ALA A 121 25.08 60.24 45.77
CA ALA A 121 26.20 59.47 45.24
C ALA A 121 25.91 57.95 45.25
N LYS A 122 25.33 57.43 46.35
CA LYS A 122 24.92 56.03 46.43
C LYS A 122 23.84 55.69 45.39
N ARG A 123 22.81 56.53 45.26
CA ARG A 123 21.73 56.33 44.27
C ARG A 123 22.26 56.37 42.84
N ALA A 124 23.14 57.30 42.51
CA ALA A 124 23.78 57.38 41.20
C ALA A 124 24.56 56.09 40.90
N SER A 125 25.35 55.59 41.87
CA SER A 125 26.04 54.30 41.75
C SER A 125 25.07 53.12 41.54
N ASP A 126 23.96 53.07 42.28
CA ASP A 126 22.95 52.01 42.16
C ASP A 126 22.23 52.06 40.80
N ILE A 127 21.91 53.26 40.30
CA ILE A 127 21.31 53.49 38.97
C ILE A 127 22.29 53.09 37.87
N ASP A 128 23.55 53.49 37.97
CA ASP A 128 24.58 53.16 36.98
C ASP A 128 24.89 51.67 36.95
N GLN A 129 24.88 51.00 38.10
CA GLN A 129 25.02 49.54 38.16
C GLN A 129 23.82 48.85 37.49
N HIS A 130 22.59 49.22 37.88
CA HIS A 130 21.37 48.67 37.26
C HIS A 130 21.34 48.87 35.74
N ASN A 131 21.66 50.08 35.27
CA ASN A 131 21.64 50.38 33.84
C ASN A 131 22.73 49.63 33.06
N ARG A 132 23.91 49.40 33.67
CA ARG A 132 24.95 48.52 33.11
C ARG A 132 24.47 47.08 33.01
N ASP A 133 23.80 46.57 34.04
CA ASP A 133 23.24 45.21 34.04
C ASP A 133 22.15 45.05 32.97
N VAL A 134 21.26 46.04 32.82
CA VAL A 134 20.24 46.06 31.75
C VAL A 134 20.89 46.09 30.36
N ALA A 135 21.96 46.87 30.17
CA ALA A 135 22.69 46.92 28.91
C ALA A 135 23.35 45.57 28.56
N ALA A 136 23.98 44.90 29.53
CA ALA A 136 24.55 43.57 29.35
C ALA A 136 23.47 42.53 28.97
N GLN A 137 22.32 42.57 29.64
CA GLN A 137 21.17 41.72 29.30
C GLN A 137 20.65 41.96 27.88
N ARG A 138 20.64 43.23 27.41
CA ARG A 138 20.25 43.57 26.03
C ARG A 138 21.25 43.06 24.98
N GLU A 139 22.54 43.02 25.29
CA GLU A 139 23.53 42.41 24.40
C GLU A 139 23.31 40.90 24.28
N GLU A 140 23.06 40.23 25.42
CA GLU A 140 22.73 38.80 25.43
C GLU A 140 21.43 38.51 24.66
N GLN A 141 20.47 39.44 24.66
CA GLN A 141 19.24 39.33 23.87
C GLN A 141 19.50 39.16 22.37
N LEU A 142 20.49 39.87 21.81
CA LEU A 142 20.82 39.76 20.39
C LEU A 142 21.33 38.35 20.05
N ARG A 143 22.17 37.80 20.94
CA ARG A 143 22.67 36.41 20.82
C ARG A 143 21.54 35.40 20.94
N LEU A 144 20.63 35.59 21.90
CA LEU A 144 19.45 34.74 22.08
C LEU A 144 18.50 34.79 20.89
N LYS A 145 18.28 35.96 20.27
CA LYS A 145 17.46 36.09 19.05
C LYS A 145 18.06 35.30 17.88
N ALA A 146 19.37 35.41 17.65
CA ALA A 146 20.05 34.65 16.61
C ALA A 146 20.03 33.13 16.87
N LEU A 147 20.15 32.71 18.15
CA LEU A 147 19.97 31.32 18.54
C LEU A 147 18.53 30.85 18.30
N LEU A 148 17.53 31.69 18.61
CA LEU A 148 16.11 31.41 18.42
C LEU A 148 15.81 31.07 16.96
N GLU A 149 16.30 31.91 16.03
CA GLU A 149 16.11 31.70 14.59
C GLU A 149 16.69 30.35 14.15
N LYS A 150 17.89 30.00 14.63
CA LYS A 150 18.53 28.70 14.36
C LYS A 150 17.71 27.53 14.90
N LEU A 151 17.21 27.63 16.15
CA LEU A 151 16.40 26.58 16.78
C LEU A 151 15.07 26.39 16.06
N ILE A 152 14.36 27.47 15.73
CA ILE A 152 13.09 27.44 14.99
C ILE A 152 13.30 26.80 13.61
N LYS A 153 14.36 27.20 12.90
CA LYS A 153 14.70 26.61 11.60
C LYS A 153 14.97 25.11 11.71
N ALA A 154 15.76 24.67 12.69
CA ALA A 154 16.06 23.26 12.93
C ALA A 154 14.80 22.45 13.29
N GLN A 155 13.94 22.99 14.16
CA GLN A 155 12.67 22.35 14.53
C GLN A 155 11.76 22.19 13.30
N ARG A 156 11.66 23.23 12.45
CA ARG A 156 10.88 23.17 11.22
C ARG A 156 11.40 22.09 10.27
N GLN A 157 12.70 22.09 9.98
CA GLN A 157 13.31 21.09 9.10
C GLN A 157 13.11 19.67 9.62
N LEU A 158 13.25 19.46 10.93
CA LEU A 158 13.07 18.14 11.54
C LEU A 158 11.60 17.68 11.53
N ASN A 159 10.65 18.59 11.74
CA ASN A 159 9.22 18.30 11.59
C ASN A 159 8.86 17.93 10.15
N ASP A 160 9.34 18.71 9.18
CA ASP A 160 9.12 18.46 7.75
C ASP A 160 9.69 17.09 7.34
N PHE A 161 10.88 16.76 7.82
CA PHE A 161 11.48 15.43 7.62
C PHE A 161 10.68 14.31 8.28
N LYS A 162 10.29 14.47 9.55
CA LYS A 162 9.49 13.46 10.27
C LYS A 162 8.20 13.17 9.52
N LEU A 163 7.53 14.21 8.99
CA LEU A 163 6.34 14.06 8.17
C LEU A 163 6.63 13.26 6.90
N ALA A 164 7.67 13.62 6.15
CA ALA A 164 8.08 12.91 4.93
C ALA A 164 8.46 11.44 5.20
N ALA A 165 9.12 11.17 6.33
CA ALA A 165 9.60 9.85 6.71
C ALA A 165 8.51 8.91 7.24
N THR A 166 7.31 9.42 7.56
CA THR A 166 6.21 8.66 8.21
C THR A 166 5.97 7.30 7.55
N LYS A 167 5.87 7.25 6.21
CA LYS A 167 5.59 6.00 5.47
C LYS A 167 6.77 5.03 5.50
N ALA A 168 8.00 5.54 5.39
CA ALA A 168 9.20 4.72 5.45
C ALA A 168 9.41 4.14 6.86
N LEU A 169 9.18 4.93 7.91
CA LEU A 169 9.22 4.49 9.30
C LEU A 169 8.18 3.39 9.57
N ALA A 170 6.94 3.60 9.10
CA ALA A 170 5.88 2.60 9.20
C ALA A 170 6.28 1.30 8.48
N ALA A 171 6.80 1.38 7.25
CA ALA A 171 7.25 0.22 6.49
C ALA A 171 8.41 -0.52 7.18
N ALA A 172 9.39 0.20 7.71
CA ALA A 172 10.53 -0.37 8.44
C ALA A 172 10.11 -1.08 9.75
N SER A 173 9.03 -0.62 10.39
CA SER A 173 8.46 -1.21 11.61
C SER A 173 7.45 -2.34 11.37
N GLY A 174 6.90 -2.40 10.16
CA GLY A 174 5.80 -3.29 9.78
C GLY A 174 6.22 -4.54 9.02
N ASP A 175 5.21 -5.25 8.52
CA ASP A 175 5.37 -6.55 7.84
C ASP A 175 5.30 -6.47 6.30
N GLY A 176 5.06 -5.26 5.74
CA GLY A 176 4.97 -5.04 4.29
C GLY A 176 6.28 -5.29 3.53
N TRP A 177 6.22 -5.41 2.21
CA TRP A 177 7.42 -5.66 1.41
C TRP A 177 8.41 -4.47 1.43
N LEU A 178 9.71 -4.77 1.42
CA LEU A 178 10.81 -3.81 1.39
C LEU A 178 11.81 -4.23 0.32
N ALA A 179 12.39 -3.26 -0.41
CA ALA A 179 13.47 -3.54 -1.35
C ALA A 179 14.72 -4.09 -0.63
N PRO A 180 15.56 -4.91 -1.29
CA PRO A 180 16.75 -5.51 -0.67
C PRO A 180 17.73 -4.50 -0.07
N ASP A 181 17.85 -3.32 -0.67
CA ASP A 181 18.74 -2.24 -0.25
C ASP A 181 18.11 -1.29 0.79
N PHE A 182 16.83 -1.47 1.12
CA PHE A 182 16.07 -0.57 2.01
C PHE A 182 16.79 -0.35 3.34
N ALA A 183 17.27 -1.42 3.99
CA ALA A 183 17.92 -1.30 5.30
C ALA A 183 19.22 -0.47 5.25
N ILE A 184 20.01 -0.62 4.18
CA ILE A 184 21.27 0.11 3.99
C ILE A 184 20.96 1.59 3.73
N THR A 185 20.01 1.86 2.84
CA THR A 185 19.59 3.23 2.50
C THR A 185 18.95 3.92 3.71
N PHE A 186 18.14 3.21 4.50
CA PHE A 186 17.51 3.72 5.72
C PHE A 186 18.55 4.06 6.81
N ALA A 187 19.60 3.24 6.97
CA ALA A 187 20.70 3.56 7.87
C ALA A 187 21.41 4.88 7.49
N ARG A 188 21.63 5.12 6.18
CA ARG A 188 22.19 6.40 5.70
C ARG A 188 21.29 7.58 6.04
N VAL A 189 19.97 7.42 5.87
CA VAL A 189 18.99 8.45 6.28
C VAL A 189 19.17 8.82 7.75
N ILE A 190 19.26 7.82 8.64
CA ILE A 190 19.46 8.02 10.08
C ILE A 190 20.76 8.80 10.34
N ASP A 191 21.86 8.42 9.69
CA ASP A 191 23.16 9.05 9.89
C ASP A 191 23.19 10.52 9.45
N PHE A 192 22.55 10.86 8.33
CA PHE A 192 22.45 12.25 7.88
C PHE A 192 21.58 13.11 8.81
N VAL A 193 20.47 12.56 9.33
CA VAL A 193 19.67 13.27 10.34
C VAL A 193 20.46 13.50 11.62
N ARG A 194 21.23 12.52 12.09
CA ARG A 194 22.10 12.67 13.27
C ARG A 194 23.17 13.74 13.07
N LYS A 195 23.67 13.92 11.84
CA LYS A 195 24.63 14.97 11.46
C LYS A 195 23.96 16.32 11.16
N ALA A 196 22.63 16.42 11.31
CA ALA A 196 21.82 17.58 10.93
C ALA A 196 21.93 17.99 9.45
N ASP A 197 22.31 17.06 8.57
CA ASP A 197 22.34 17.24 7.11
C ASP A 197 20.99 16.84 6.50
N MET A 198 20.01 17.72 6.67
CA MET A 198 18.63 17.49 6.24
C MET A 198 18.48 17.35 4.70
N PRO A 199 19.21 18.10 3.85
CA PRO A 199 19.18 17.89 2.40
C PRO A 199 19.55 16.47 1.99
N GLN A 200 20.64 15.91 2.53
CA GLN A 200 21.04 14.54 2.23
C GLN A 200 20.07 13.51 2.82
N ALA A 201 19.55 13.76 4.02
CA ALA A 201 18.53 12.91 4.61
C ALA A 201 17.28 12.79 3.73
N HIS A 202 16.80 13.90 3.16
CA HIS A 202 15.68 13.89 2.21
C HIS A 202 16.02 13.19 0.89
N HIS A 203 17.23 13.38 0.37
CA HIS A 203 17.69 12.72 -0.86
C HIS A 203 17.65 11.19 -0.72
N TYR A 204 18.24 10.64 0.35
CA TYR A 204 18.22 9.19 0.59
C TYR A 204 16.84 8.67 0.98
N LEU A 205 16.04 9.46 1.70
CA LEU A 205 14.66 9.08 2.03
C LEU A 205 13.83 8.87 0.76
N ALA A 206 14.02 9.71 -0.26
CA ALA A 206 13.32 9.61 -1.54
C ALA A 206 13.72 8.38 -2.38
N GLN A 207 14.90 7.78 -2.12
CA GLN A 207 15.38 6.57 -2.79
C GLN A 207 14.82 5.28 -2.18
N LEU A 208 14.18 5.33 -1.01
CA LEU A 208 13.62 4.14 -0.38
C LEU A 208 12.47 3.56 -1.20
N VAL A 209 12.60 2.29 -1.59
CA VAL A 209 11.60 1.53 -2.32
C VAL A 209 10.96 0.50 -1.39
N PHE A 210 9.65 0.59 -1.21
CA PHE A 210 8.91 -0.23 -0.25
C PHE A 210 7.40 -0.24 -0.56
N GLN A 211 6.70 -1.24 -0.04
CA GLN A 211 5.24 -1.29 -0.08
C GLN A 211 4.65 -0.27 0.89
N LYS A 212 3.82 0.63 0.36
CA LYS A 212 2.98 1.53 1.16
C LYS A 212 1.74 0.76 1.62
N THR A 213 1.93 -0.13 2.59
CA THR A 213 0.88 -1.04 3.06
C THR A 213 -0.41 -0.29 3.40
N PRO A 214 -1.56 -0.74 2.88
CA PRO A 214 -2.87 -0.17 3.22
C PRO A 214 -3.12 -0.19 4.72
N ASP A 215 -3.90 0.78 5.19
CA ASP A 215 -4.37 0.76 6.56
C ASP A 215 -5.42 -0.34 6.78
N LYS A 216 -5.76 -0.58 8.05
CA LYS A 216 -6.75 -1.60 8.43
C LYS A 216 -8.13 -1.34 7.84
N ALA A 217 -8.51 -0.09 7.62
CA ALA A 217 -9.82 0.27 7.07
C ALA A 217 -9.90 -0.07 5.58
N ALA A 218 -8.85 0.21 4.81
CA ALA A 218 -8.72 -0.15 3.41
C ALA A 218 -8.77 -1.68 3.22
N TYR A 219 -8.02 -2.44 4.01
CA TYR A 219 -8.11 -3.91 3.98
C TYR A 219 -9.50 -4.44 4.39
N GLY A 220 -10.14 -3.81 5.39
CA GLY A 220 -11.52 -4.14 5.79
C GLY A 220 -12.53 -3.92 4.66
N ALA A 221 -12.37 -2.86 3.87
CA ALA A 221 -13.22 -2.58 2.71
C ALA A 221 -13.03 -3.63 1.60
N LEU A 222 -11.79 -4.03 1.30
CA LEU A 222 -11.50 -5.10 0.35
C LEU A 222 -12.14 -6.43 0.80
N ARG A 223 -11.95 -6.79 2.08
CA ARG A 223 -12.57 -7.97 2.67
C ARG A 223 -14.09 -7.98 2.50
N THR A 224 -14.74 -6.85 2.79
CA THR A 224 -16.20 -6.72 2.66
C THR A 224 -16.68 -6.93 1.22
N ARG A 225 -15.91 -6.46 0.22
CA ARG A 225 -16.21 -6.71 -1.20
C ARG A 225 -16.13 -8.19 -1.55
N ALA A 226 -15.06 -8.88 -1.14
CA ALA A 226 -14.92 -10.32 -1.36
C ALA A 226 -16.01 -11.13 -0.66
N GLU A 227 -16.38 -10.77 0.56
CA GLU A 227 -17.50 -11.41 1.27
C GLU A 227 -18.82 -11.25 0.50
N ALA A 228 -19.06 -10.11 -0.14
CA ALA A 228 -20.24 -9.90 -0.97
C ALA A 228 -20.23 -10.77 -2.25
N ILE A 229 -19.06 -10.93 -2.88
CA ILE A 229 -18.87 -11.84 -4.03
C ILE A 229 -19.16 -13.28 -3.61
N ARG A 230 -18.55 -13.74 -2.52
CA ARG A 230 -18.74 -15.09 -1.96
C ARG A 230 -20.20 -15.38 -1.65
N LYS A 231 -20.87 -14.45 -0.95
CA LYS A 231 -22.30 -14.57 -0.61
C LYS A 231 -23.17 -14.71 -1.85
N ARG A 232 -22.86 -13.98 -2.93
CA ARG A 232 -23.60 -14.08 -4.20
C ARG A 232 -23.41 -15.44 -4.84
N ALA A 233 -22.17 -15.92 -4.95
CA ALA A 233 -21.87 -17.23 -5.54
C ALA A 233 -22.58 -18.38 -4.79
N ASN A 234 -22.54 -18.37 -3.45
CA ASN A 234 -23.20 -19.40 -2.64
C ASN A 234 -24.73 -19.37 -2.73
N ARG A 235 -25.36 -18.23 -3.02
CA ARG A 235 -26.81 -18.10 -3.20
C ARG A 235 -27.28 -18.68 -4.53
N ASP A 236 -26.45 -18.61 -5.56
CA ASP A 236 -26.85 -18.96 -6.92
C ASP A 236 -26.98 -20.51 -7.11
N HIS A 237 -26.59 -21.33 -6.12
CA HIS A 237 -26.73 -22.81 -6.07
C HIS A 237 -26.10 -23.60 -7.24
N PHE A 238 -25.36 -22.94 -8.13
CA PHE A 238 -24.47 -23.53 -9.14
C PHE A 238 -23.03 -23.04 -8.94
N GLY A 239 -22.11 -23.58 -9.73
CA GLY A 239 -20.70 -23.22 -9.74
C GLY A 239 -20.02 -23.67 -8.46
N VAL A 240 -19.54 -22.71 -7.67
CA VAL A 240 -18.75 -22.95 -6.46
C VAL A 240 -19.51 -23.83 -5.47
N ALA A 241 -20.82 -23.66 -5.35
CA ALA A 241 -21.64 -24.48 -4.45
C ALA A 241 -21.63 -25.98 -4.83
N VAL A 242 -21.68 -26.29 -6.13
CA VAL A 242 -21.69 -27.68 -6.64
C VAL A 242 -20.29 -28.29 -6.55
N THR A 243 -19.26 -27.49 -6.84
CA THR A 243 -17.85 -27.92 -6.85
C THR A 243 -17.38 -28.42 -5.48
N GLY A 244 -18.00 -27.93 -4.39
CA GLY A 244 -17.76 -28.45 -3.04
C GLY A 244 -18.08 -29.94 -2.86
N GLY A 245 -18.82 -30.55 -3.78
CA GLY A 245 -19.08 -31.99 -3.83
C GLY A 245 -17.95 -32.82 -4.47
N PHE A 246 -16.85 -32.20 -4.93
CA PHE A 246 -15.72 -32.89 -5.57
C PHE A 246 -14.54 -33.01 -4.61
N PRO A 247 -14.48 -34.06 -3.77
CA PRO A 247 -13.59 -34.10 -2.61
C PRO A 247 -12.10 -34.00 -2.97
N ASN A 248 -11.66 -34.65 -4.06
CA ASN A 248 -10.25 -34.64 -4.47
C ASN A 248 -9.82 -33.26 -4.98
N ILE A 249 -10.70 -32.59 -5.74
CA ILE A 249 -10.48 -31.22 -6.21
C ILE A 249 -10.41 -30.26 -5.02
N VAL A 250 -11.38 -30.34 -4.10
CA VAL A 250 -11.43 -29.49 -2.91
C VAL A 250 -10.16 -29.64 -2.05
N ALA A 251 -9.73 -30.87 -1.77
CA ALA A 251 -8.54 -31.14 -0.98
C ALA A 251 -7.26 -30.60 -1.65
N ALA A 252 -7.17 -30.73 -2.98
CA ALA A 252 -6.05 -30.24 -3.76
C ALA A 252 -6.01 -28.70 -3.79
N CYS A 253 -7.17 -28.03 -3.97
CA CYS A 253 -7.28 -26.57 -3.90
C CYS A 253 -6.91 -26.04 -2.51
N ALA A 254 -7.39 -26.70 -1.45
CA ALA A 254 -7.07 -26.30 -0.08
C ALA A 254 -5.56 -26.43 0.22
N SER A 255 -4.91 -27.45 -0.31
CA SER A 255 -3.46 -27.63 -0.18
C SER A 255 -2.68 -26.51 -0.87
N LEU A 256 -3.07 -26.14 -2.10
CA LEU A 256 -2.46 -24.99 -2.81
C LEU A 256 -2.67 -23.67 -2.06
N ALA A 257 -3.92 -23.41 -1.65
CA ALA A 257 -4.27 -22.19 -0.93
C ALA A 257 -3.52 -22.07 0.40
N ALA A 258 -3.43 -23.16 1.16
CA ALA A 258 -2.72 -23.20 2.44
C ALA A 258 -1.22 -22.89 2.29
N ALA A 259 -0.57 -23.39 1.23
CA ALA A 259 0.84 -23.08 0.95
C ALA A 259 1.09 -21.57 0.72
N ASN A 260 0.07 -20.85 0.25
CA ASN A 260 0.11 -19.41 -0.04
C ASN A 260 -0.49 -18.54 1.08
N MET A 261 -0.96 -19.14 2.17
CA MET A 261 -1.49 -18.46 3.35
C MET A 261 -0.44 -18.33 4.46
N HIS A 262 -0.64 -17.36 5.35
CA HIS A 262 0.08 -17.35 6.62
C HIS A 262 -0.28 -18.56 7.48
N SER A 263 0.64 -18.95 8.38
CA SER A 263 0.56 -20.22 9.13
C SER A 263 -0.74 -20.42 9.92
N GLY A 264 -1.33 -19.37 10.48
CA GLY A 264 -2.60 -19.43 11.21
C GLY A 264 -3.76 -19.87 10.30
N PRO A 265 -4.15 -19.05 9.29
CA PRO A 265 -5.17 -19.43 8.31
C PRO A 265 -4.90 -20.75 7.59
N ALA A 266 -3.65 -21.01 7.21
CA ALA A 266 -3.26 -22.26 6.55
C ALA A 266 -3.56 -23.49 7.43
N SER A 267 -3.19 -23.42 8.71
CA SER A 267 -3.46 -24.49 9.68
C SER A 267 -4.95 -24.66 9.93
N GLU A 268 -5.72 -23.57 10.00
CA GLU A 268 -7.18 -23.62 10.15
C GLU A 268 -7.82 -24.36 8.96
N LEU A 269 -7.38 -24.06 7.74
CA LEU A 269 -7.88 -24.68 6.51
C LEU A 269 -7.58 -26.19 6.44
N LEU A 270 -6.36 -26.60 6.79
CA LEU A 270 -5.92 -28.00 6.66
C LEU A 270 -6.43 -28.90 7.79
N GLN A 271 -6.90 -28.34 8.90
CA GLN A 271 -7.44 -29.11 10.05
C GLN A 271 -8.91 -29.51 9.90
N CYS A 272 -9.62 -29.01 8.87
CA CYS A 272 -10.98 -29.43 8.58
C CYS A 272 -11.07 -30.94 8.34
N ARG A 273 -11.98 -31.62 9.06
CA ARG A 273 -12.17 -33.07 8.91
C ARG A 273 -12.95 -33.45 7.65
N GLN A 274 -13.82 -32.57 7.18
CA GLN A 274 -14.67 -32.79 6.01
C GLN A 274 -14.22 -31.85 4.88
N THR A 275 -14.12 -32.36 3.66
CA THR A 275 -13.76 -31.56 2.49
C THR A 275 -14.80 -30.48 2.21
N ALA A 276 -16.09 -30.74 2.41
CA ALA A 276 -17.14 -29.73 2.26
C ALA A 276 -16.93 -28.50 3.18
N ASP A 277 -16.52 -28.71 4.43
CA ASP A 277 -16.19 -27.63 5.37
C ASP A 277 -14.94 -26.89 4.92
N GLN A 278 -13.94 -27.65 4.46
CA GLN A 278 -12.69 -27.11 3.92
C GLN A 278 -12.94 -26.19 2.71
N TRP A 279 -13.87 -26.55 1.83
CA TRP A 279 -14.25 -25.75 0.67
C TRP A 279 -14.88 -24.41 1.05
N GLN A 280 -15.83 -24.44 1.99
CA GLN A 280 -16.46 -23.22 2.51
C GLN A 280 -15.43 -22.34 3.23
N LEU A 281 -14.53 -22.96 4.00
CA LEU A 281 -13.51 -22.26 4.74
C LEU A 281 -12.44 -21.63 3.83
N LEU A 282 -12.02 -22.29 2.75
CA LEU A 282 -11.06 -21.76 1.78
C LEU A 282 -11.51 -20.40 1.27
N SER A 283 -12.70 -20.35 0.67
CA SER A 283 -13.26 -19.10 0.11
C SER A 283 -13.56 -18.07 1.20
N GLN A 284 -13.73 -18.49 2.45
CA GLN A 284 -13.86 -17.60 3.60
C GLN A 284 -12.55 -16.98 4.06
N LEU A 285 -11.50 -17.76 4.19
CA LEU A 285 -10.18 -17.25 4.57
C LEU A 285 -9.62 -16.35 3.47
N ALA A 286 -9.83 -16.71 2.20
CA ALA A 286 -9.44 -15.92 1.04
C ALA A 286 -10.16 -14.57 0.94
N THR A 287 -11.20 -14.27 1.74
CA THR A 287 -11.81 -12.93 1.70
C THR A 287 -10.89 -11.87 2.27
N SER A 288 -9.96 -12.20 3.17
CA SER A 288 -9.03 -11.23 3.75
C SER A 288 -7.68 -11.24 3.01
N PRO A 289 -7.24 -10.13 2.38
CA PRO A 289 -5.91 -10.07 1.77
C PRO A 289 -4.78 -10.38 2.75
N THR A 290 -4.97 -10.01 4.02
CA THR A 290 -3.99 -10.20 5.10
C THR A 290 -3.81 -11.66 5.54
N HIS A 291 -4.59 -12.60 5.01
CA HIS A 291 -4.38 -14.03 5.27
C HIS A 291 -3.39 -14.66 4.28
N LEU A 292 -3.12 -13.99 3.17
CA LEU A 292 -2.21 -14.47 2.13
C LEU A 292 -0.79 -13.95 2.38
N SER A 293 0.20 -14.76 2.03
CA SER A 293 1.61 -14.39 2.09
C SER A 293 1.97 -13.26 1.14
N ASN A 294 1.23 -13.13 0.04
CA ASN A 294 1.24 -11.98 -0.84
C ASN A 294 -0.21 -11.56 -1.15
N ASP A 295 -0.55 -10.32 -0.82
CA ASP A 295 -1.89 -9.74 -0.97
C ASP A 295 -2.30 -9.54 -2.44
N VAL A 296 -1.38 -9.49 -3.40
CA VAL A 296 -1.69 -9.44 -4.85
C VAL A 296 -2.47 -10.68 -5.29
N LEU A 297 -2.16 -11.85 -4.71
CA LEU A 297 -2.86 -13.10 -5.00
C LEU A 297 -4.36 -13.00 -4.70
N TRP A 298 -4.77 -12.15 -3.74
CA TRP A 298 -6.17 -11.89 -3.44
C TRP A 298 -6.92 -11.31 -4.65
N ALA A 299 -6.31 -10.35 -5.35
CA ALA A 299 -6.94 -9.71 -6.51
C ALA A 299 -7.09 -10.69 -7.68
N ILE A 300 -6.08 -11.54 -7.90
CA ILE A 300 -6.09 -12.58 -8.93
C ILE A 300 -7.14 -13.64 -8.59
N TYR A 301 -7.16 -14.14 -7.35
CA TYR A 301 -8.12 -15.14 -6.88
C TYR A 301 -9.56 -14.67 -7.07
N TRP A 302 -9.92 -13.47 -6.60
CA TRP A 302 -11.30 -12.99 -6.75
C TRP A 302 -11.67 -12.60 -8.19
N ALA A 303 -10.71 -12.32 -9.06
CA ALA A 303 -10.98 -12.19 -10.50
C ALA A 303 -11.31 -13.55 -11.11
N MET A 304 -10.50 -14.58 -10.84
CA MET A 304 -10.68 -15.93 -11.38
C MET A 304 -11.91 -16.62 -10.80
N PHE A 305 -12.21 -16.41 -9.51
CA PHE A 305 -13.42 -16.88 -8.85
C PHE A 305 -14.71 -16.33 -9.49
N GLN A 306 -14.70 -15.06 -9.90
CA GLN A 306 -15.84 -14.47 -10.60
C GLN A 306 -15.94 -15.00 -12.04
N CYS A 307 -14.81 -15.15 -12.73
CA CYS A 307 -14.74 -15.75 -14.06
C CYS A 307 -15.32 -17.16 -14.10
N GLU A 308 -14.89 -18.03 -13.18
CA GLU A 308 -15.34 -19.43 -13.13
C GLU A 308 -16.82 -19.54 -12.73
N GLN A 309 -17.31 -18.66 -11.84
CA GLN A 309 -18.73 -18.60 -11.47
C GLN A 309 -19.61 -18.08 -12.62
N GLU A 310 -19.13 -17.13 -13.43
CA GLU A 310 -19.84 -16.69 -14.64
C GLU A 310 -19.90 -17.78 -15.70
N MET A 311 -18.82 -18.54 -15.86
CA MET A 311 -18.81 -19.68 -16.77
C MET A 311 -19.81 -20.76 -16.33
N ALA A 312 -19.84 -21.09 -15.03
CA ALA A 312 -20.83 -22.02 -14.49
C ALA A 312 -22.27 -21.54 -14.72
N ARG A 313 -22.53 -20.24 -14.55
CA ARG A 313 -23.85 -19.64 -14.83
C ARG A 313 -24.25 -19.82 -16.30
N PHE A 314 -23.33 -19.58 -17.22
CA PHE A 314 -23.57 -19.75 -18.64
C PHE A 314 -23.91 -21.22 -18.96
N LEU A 315 -23.08 -22.17 -18.51
CA LEU A 315 -23.29 -23.61 -18.72
C LEU A 315 -24.60 -24.12 -18.11
N ASN A 316 -25.04 -23.53 -17.00
CA ASN A 316 -26.31 -23.85 -16.36
C ASN A 316 -27.54 -23.36 -17.14
N SER A 317 -27.36 -22.50 -18.15
CA SER A 317 -28.46 -21.89 -18.92
C SER A 317 -28.43 -22.22 -20.41
N ALA A 318 -27.29 -22.66 -20.94
CA ALA A 318 -27.11 -22.94 -22.35
C ALA A 318 -26.10 -24.06 -22.59
N ALA A 319 -26.42 -24.95 -23.53
CA ALA A 319 -25.46 -25.90 -24.09
C ALA A 319 -24.73 -25.26 -25.27
N ALA A 320 -23.41 -25.45 -25.36
CA ALA A 320 -22.59 -24.90 -26.43
C ALA A 320 -21.49 -25.86 -26.87
N ILE A 321 -20.94 -25.63 -28.06
CA ILE A 321 -19.76 -26.34 -28.56
C ILE A 321 -18.48 -25.77 -27.95
N GLU A 322 -17.41 -26.57 -27.90
CA GLU A 322 -16.14 -26.26 -27.23
C GLU A 322 -15.54 -24.93 -27.68
N ASP A 323 -15.50 -24.64 -28.99
CA ASP A 323 -14.97 -23.38 -29.51
C ASP A 323 -15.69 -22.13 -28.96
N LEU A 324 -17.01 -22.20 -28.80
CA LEU A 324 -17.81 -21.11 -28.24
C LEU A 324 -17.54 -20.98 -26.73
N LEU A 325 -17.34 -22.10 -26.03
CA LEU A 325 -16.98 -22.11 -24.62
C LEU A 325 -15.61 -21.47 -24.40
N ASN A 326 -14.61 -21.86 -25.18
CA ASN A 326 -13.27 -21.26 -25.19
C ASN A 326 -13.35 -19.75 -25.48
N GLY A 327 -14.20 -19.37 -26.45
CA GLY A 327 -14.63 -18.00 -26.78
C GLY A 327 -15.01 -17.19 -25.57
N ARG A 328 -16.07 -17.63 -24.90
CA ARG A 328 -16.66 -16.93 -23.76
C ARG A 328 -15.76 -16.95 -22.55
N PHE A 329 -15.10 -18.07 -22.27
CA PHE A 329 -14.20 -18.19 -21.15
C PHE A 329 -13.03 -17.21 -21.25
N SER A 330 -12.44 -17.06 -22.45
CA SER A 330 -11.41 -16.05 -22.71
C SER A 330 -11.92 -14.63 -22.41
N ALA A 331 -13.13 -14.30 -22.89
CA ALA A 331 -13.72 -12.98 -22.64
C ALA A 331 -14.00 -12.73 -21.15
N TYR A 332 -14.41 -13.74 -20.38
CA TYR A 332 -14.58 -13.61 -18.93
C TYR A 332 -13.25 -13.44 -18.20
N VAL A 333 -12.23 -14.21 -18.57
CA VAL A 333 -10.87 -14.07 -18.03
C VAL A 333 -10.38 -12.64 -18.27
N GLU A 334 -10.47 -12.14 -19.51
CA GLU A 334 -10.09 -10.76 -19.84
C GLU A 334 -10.89 -9.73 -19.03
N HIS A 335 -12.22 -9.87 -18.98
CA HIS A 335 -13.10 -8.94 -18.27
C HIS A 335 -12.73 -8.80 -16.80
N TRP A 336 -12.50 -9.92 -16.09
CA TRP A 336 -12.18 -9.89 -14.66
C TRP A 336 -10.73 -9.51 -14.39
N LEU A 337 -9.79 -9.88 -15.26
CA LEU A 337 -8.41 -9.47 -15.11
C LEU A 337 -8.22 -7.96 -15.39
N THR A 338 -8.67 -7.49 -16.55
CA THR A 338 -8.57 -6.07 -16.95
C THR A 338 -9.53 -5.18 -16.16
N GLY A 339 -10.73 -5.67 -15.85
CA GLY A 339 -11.81 -4.87 -15.27
C GLY A 339 -11.83 -4.86 -13.75
N TRP A 340 -11.27 -5.90 -13.10
CA TRP A 340 -11.22 -6.04 -11.64
C TRP A 340 -9.80 -6.06 -11.09
N ALA A 341 -8.98 -7.08 -11.43
CA ALA A 341 -7.68 -7.28 -10.79
C ALA A 341 -6.75 -6.07 -10.98
N SER A 342 -6.67 -5.54 -12.21
CA SER A 342 -5.89 -4.33 -12.54
C SER A 342 -6.21 -3.12 -11.65
N LYS A 343 -7.46 -3.00 -11.18
CA LYS A 343 -7.92 -1.91 -10.31
C LYS A 343 -7.64 -2.16 -8.83
N GLN A 344 -7.55 -3.44 -8.42
CA GLN A 344 -7.28 -3.79 -7.03
C GLN A 344 -5.77 -3.82 -6.72
N ILE A 345 -4.94 -4.31 -7.65
CA ILE A 345 -3.49 -4.48 -7.43
C ILE A 345 -2.80 -3.18 -6.95
N PRO A 346 -3.04 -1.99 -7.57
CA PRO A 346 -2.43 -0.75 -7.10
C PRO A 346 -2.82 -0.35 -5.68
N GLN A 347 -3.98 -0.82 -5.19
CA GLN A 347 -4.44 -0.51 -3.84
C GLN A 347 -3.57 -1.15 -2.76
N PHE A 348 -2.77 -2.18 -3.08
CA PHE A 348 -1.83 -2.80 -2.13
C PHE A 348 -0.52 -2.01 -1.93
N GLY A 349 -0.31 -0.95 -2.71
CA GLY A 349 0.74 0.04 -2.45
C GLY A 349 2.16 -0.39 -2.81
N TYR A 350 2.34 -1.44 -3.62
CA TYR A 350 3.64 -1.80 -4.17
C TYR A 350 4.17 -0.70 -5.13
N PRO A 351 5.50 -0.49 -5.18
CA PRO A 351 6.11 0.45 -6.10
C PRO A 351 5.95 0.01 -7.57
N MET A 352 5.91 1.00 -8.48
CA MET A 352 5.48 0.91 -9.89
C MET A 352 5.78 -0.43 -10.59
N SER A 353 4.77 -1.29 -10.66
CA SER A 353 4.67 -2.38 -11.62
C SER A 353 3.60 -2.01 -12.65
N GLN A 354 3.89 -2.14 -13.94
CA GLN A 354 2.82 -2.19 -14.92
C GLN A 354 2.20 -3.60 -14.92
N SER A 355 0.88 -3.65 -15.00
CA SER A 355 0.16 -4.90 -15.12
C SER A 355 -0.43 -5.01 -16.52
N PHE A 356 0.03 -5.97 -17.32
CA PHE A 356 -0.73 -6.45 -18.45
C PHE A 356 -1.49 -7.70 -18.01
N LEU A 357 -2.81 -7.57 -17.94
CA LEU A 357 -3.68 -8.68 -17.62
C LEU A 357 -4.68 -8.76 -18.76
N GLY A 358 -4.68 -9.81 -19.56
CA GLY A 358 -5.53 -9.84 -20.74
C GLY A 358 -5.49 -11.15 -21.50
N THR A 359 -6.36 -11.24 -22.49
CA THR A 359 -6.35 -12.36 -23.45
C THR A 359 -5.95 -11.86 -24.83
N LEU A 360 -5.20 -12.67 -25.56
CA LEU A 360 -4.88 -12.45 -26.95
C LEU A 360 -5.56 -13.56 -27.75
N GLN A 361 -6.57 -13.19 -28.53
CA GLN A 361 -7.23 -14.08 -29.48
C GLN A 361 -6.49 -13.99 -30.81
N LEU A 362 -5.90 -15.09 -31.25
CA LEU A 362 -5.16 -15.17 -32.51
C LEU A 362 -6.12 -15.46 -33.67
N ALA A 363 -5.86 -14.85 -34.83
CA ALA A 363 -6.56 -15.16 -36.06
C ALA A 363 -5.68 -16.09 -36.90
N GLY A 364 -6.00 -17.38 -36.98
CA GLY A 364 -5.22 -18.39 -37.71
C GLY A 364 -5.90 -19.75 -37.75
N THR A 365 -5.44 -20.64 -38.63
CA THR A 365 -5.95 -22.01 -38.78
C THR A 365 -5.65 -22.85 -37.52
N PRO A 366 -6.51 -23.83 -37.15
CA PRO A 366 -6.37 -24.60 -35.92
C PRO A 366 -5.12 -25.49 -35.90
N GLU A 367 -4.04 -25.02 -35.27
CA GLU A 367 -2.84 -25.80 -34.94
C GLU A 367 -3.03 -26.73 -33.72
N GLU A 368 -4.26 -26.90 -33.24
CA GLU A 368 -4.62 -27.85 -32.15
C GLU A 368 -4.01 -29.25 -32.40
N SER A 369 -3.90 -29.65 -33.67
CA SER A 369 -3.26 -30.92 -34.05
C SER A 369 -1.77 -30.98 -33.69
N ARG A 370 -1.03 -29.87 -33.86
CA ARG A 370 0.40 -29.83 -33.59
C ARG A 370 0.64 -29.71 -32.11
N LEU A 371 -0.03 -28.80 -31.38
CA LEU A 371 0.26 -28.56 -29.96
C LEU A 371 -0.46 -29.54 -29.03
N GLY A 372 -1.60 -30.09 -29.46
CA GLY A 372 -2.49 -30.87 -28.62
C GLY A 372 -3.20 -30.05 -27.55
N ALA A 373 -3.24 -28.72 -27.71
CA ALA A 373 -3.81 -27.75 -26.77
C ALA A 373 -4.62 -26.67 -27.49
N ASP A 374 -5.63 -26.16 -26.81
CA ASP A 374 -6.50 -25.08 -27.28
C ASP A 374 -6.07 -23.70 -26.76
N LEU A 375 -5.48 -23.68 -25.56
CA LEU A 375 -5.14 -22.46 -24.82
C LEU A 375 -3.70 -22.51 -24.33
N GLY A 376 -3.04 -21.35 -24.35
CA GLY A 376 -1.79 -21.10 -23.62
C GLY A 376 -2.02 -20.15 -22.44
N VAL A 377 -1.21 -20.26 -21.39
CA VAL A 377 -1.20 -19.29 -20.28
C VAL A 377 0.24 -18.90 -19.97
N ILE A 378 0.48 -17.60 -19.80
CA ILE A 378 1.73 -17.03 -19.28
C ILE A 378 1.44 -16.27 -18.00
N ILE A 379 2.14 -16.64 -16.93
CA ILE A 379 2.25 -15.89 -15.69
C ILE A 379 3.65 -15.26 -15.64
N SER A 380 3.73 -13.95 -15.48
CA SER A 380 4.99 -13.22 -15.29
C SER A 380 4.82 -12.19 -14.18
N LEU A 381 5.17 -12.58 -12.95
CA LEU A 381 4.98 -11.77 -11.76
C LEU A 381 6.33 -11.37 -11.20
N ASN A 382 6.50 -10.08 -10.95
CA ASN A 382 7.63 -9.51 -10.23
C ASN A 382 7.14 -8.32 -9.41
N ILE A 383 6.41 -8.61 -8.33
CA ILE A 383 5.78 -7.61 -7.46
C ILE A 383 5.81 -8.06 -6.01
N GLY A 384 6.25 -7.18 -5.10
CA GLY A 384 6.15 -7.47 -3.68
C GLY A 384 6.91 -8.70 -3.20
N GLY A 385 8.00 -9.05 -3.89
CA GLY A 385 8.78 -10.26 -3.61
C GLY A 385 8.16 -11.54 -4.15
N LEU A 386 6.96 -11.47 -4.74
CA LEU A 386 6.42 -12.52 -5.59
C LEU A 386 7.11 -12.42 -6.95
N VAL A 387 8.08 -13.31 -7.16
CA VAL A 387 8.76 -13.50 -8.43
C VAL A 387 8.37 -14.86 -8.96
N CYS A 388 7.47 -14.91 -9.94
CA CYS A 388 6.95 -16.14 -10.50
C CYS A 388 6.73 -16.00 -12.00
N ARG A 389 7.46 -16.79 -12.78
CA ARG A 389 7.38 -16.81 -14.25
C ARG A 389 7.12 -18.23 -14.70
N LYS A 390 5.92 -18.49 -15.22
CA LYS A 390 5.46 -19.84 -15.59
C LYS A 390 4.59 -19.84 -16.82
N ALA A 391 4.71 -20.88 -17.64
CA ALA A 391 3.88 -21.09 -18.82
C ALA A 391 3.24 -22.48 -18.81
N VAL A 392 2.02 -22.58 -19.36
CA VAL A 392 1.29 -23.85 -19.52
C VAL A 392 0.46 -23.89 -20.80
N LEU A 393 0.17 -25.12 -21.23
CA LEU A 393 -0.74 -25.49 -22.30
C LEU A 393 -1.95 -26.22 -21.74
N LEU A 394 -3.15 -25.85 -22.19
CA LEU A 394 -4.41 -26.45 -21.79
C LEU A 394 -5.19 -26.95 -23.02
N GLN A 395 -5.60 -28.21 -22.99
CA GLN A 395 -6.66 -28.72 -23.86
C GLN A 395 -8.01 -28.55 -23.15
N ALA A 396 -8.93 -27.81 -23.77
CA ALA A 396 -10.27 -27.68 -23.24
C ALA A 396 -11.15 -28.87 -23.69
N LYS A 397 -11.96 -29.39 -22.77
CA LYS A 397 -12.94 -30.46 -23.05
C LYS A 397 -14.24 -30.21 -22.31
N ARG A 398 -15.34 -30.67 -22.87
CA ARG A 398 -16.63 -30.74 -22.16
C ARG A 398 -16.68 -31.99 -21.27
N ALA A 399 -17.01 -31.78 -20.00
CA ALA A 399 -17.32 -32.84 -19.05
C ALA A 399 -18.85 -32.93 -18.91
N LYS A 400 -19.45 -33.97 -19.48
CA LYS A 400 -20.89 -34.23 -19.40
C LYS A 400 -21.16 -35.19 -18.26
N ASP A 401 -22.02 -34.78 -17.32
CA ASP A 401 -22.31 -35.53 -16.10
C ASP A 401 -21.00 -35.93 -15.40
N TRP A 402 -20.05 -34.98 -15.37
CA TRP A 402 -18.72 -35.09 -14.77
C TRP A 402 -17.74 -36.04 -15.47
N VAL A 403 -18.13 -36.60 -16.62
CA VAL A 403 -17.26 -37.45 -17.44
C VAL A 403 -16.81 -36.69 -18.67
N ALA A 404 -15.51 -36.65 -18.91
CA ALA A 404 -14.93 -36.09 -20.13
C ALA A 404 -14.20 -37.17 -20.92
N ASP A 405 -14.27 -37.07 -22.25
CA ASP A 405 -13.42 -37.85 -23.13
C ASP A 405 -12.08 -37.11 -23.33
N VAL A 406 -11.02 -37.69 -22.79
CA VAL A 406 -9.65 -37.17 -22.94
C VAL A 406 -8.90 -37.86 -24.08
N GLY A 407 -9.52 -38.83 -24.73
CA GLY A 407 -8.99 -39.54 -25.89
C GLY A 407 -9.00 -38.66 -27.13
N SER A 408 -8.13 -38.99 -28.08
CA SER A 408 -8.06 -38.27 -29.34
C SER A 408 -7.39 -39.11 -30.40
N ARG A 409 -7.90 -39.06 -31.64
CA ARG A 409 -7.22 -39.62 -32.82
C ARG A 409 -5.84 -38.99 -33.05
N LYS A 410 -5.62 -37.78 -32.52
CA LYS A 410 -4.37 -37.02 -32.66
C LYS A 410 -3.38 -37.26 -31.50
N GLY A 411 -3.71 -38.12 -30.53
CA GLY A 411 -2.80 -38.42 -29.42
C GLY A 411 -2.55 -37.24 -28.45
N GLN A 412 -3.56 -36.39 -28.22
CA GLN A 412 -3.45 -35.19 -27.37
C GLN A 412 -2.99 -35.50 -25.94
N LEU A 413 -3.57 -36.53 -25.30
CA LEU A 413 -3.22 -36.90 -23.92
C LEU A 413 -1.76 -37.36 -23.79
N PRO A 414 -1.28 -38.35 -24.58
CA PRO A 414 0.13 -38.71 -24.58
C PRO A 414 1.03 -37.50 -24.82
N LYS A 415 0.69 -36.61 -25.75
CA LYS A 415 1.48 -35.41 -26.03
C LYS A 415 1.59 -34.48 -24.84
N LEU A 416 0.46 -34.05 -24.26
CA LEU A 416 0.46 -33.16 -23.11
C LEU A 416 1.06 -33.80 -21.85
N SER A 417 0.93 -35.12 -21.68
CA SER A 417 1.51 -35.82 -20.53
C SER A 417 3.05 -35.81 -20.51
N THR A 418 3.70 -35.62 -21.67
CA THR A 418 5.16 -35.46 -21.72
C THR A 418 5.64 -34.13 -21.13
N LEU A 419 4.76 -33.12 -21.08
CA LEU A 419 5.02 -31.82 -20.47
C LEU A 419 4.70 -31.91 -18.97
N GLN A 420 5.63 -32.47 -18.19
CA GLN A 420 5.41 -32.84 -16.78
C GLN A 420 4.77 -31.74 -15.93
N ARG A 421 5.16 -30.47 -16.12
CA ARG A 421 4.58 -29.33 -15.39
C ARG A 421 3.83 -28.37 -16.33
N GLY A 422 3.77 -28.66 -17.62
CA GLY A 422 3.27 -27.75 -18.65
C GLY A 422 1.94 -28.15 -19.27
N GLY A 423 1.57 -29.43 -19.24
CA GLY A 423 0.41 -29.97 -19.95
C GLY A 423 -0.81 -30.24 -19.07
N TYR A 424 -1.94 -29.61 -19.41
CA TYR A 424 -3.17 -29.68 -18.62
C TYR A 424 -4.42 -29.84 -19.48
N TYR A 425 -5.50 -30.26 -18.84
CA TYR A 425 -6.85 -30.26 -19.40
C TYR A 425 -7.74 -29.30 -18.61
N LEU A 426 -8.51 -28.48 -19.31
CA LEU A 426 -9.56 -27.62 -18.75
C LEU A 426 -10.93 -28.24 -19.04
N PHE A 427 -11.73 -28.48 -18.01
CA PHE A 427 -13.03 -29.12 -18.14
C PHE A 427 -14.17 -28.13 -17.91
N TYR A 428 -15.04 -28.00 -18.91
CA TYR A 428 -16.31 -27.29 -18.77
C TYR A 428 -17.40 -28.27 -18.36
N HIS A 429 -17.93 -28.12 -17.15
CA HIS A 429 -18.87 -29.07 -16.59
C HIS A 429 -20.31 -28.76 -16.97
N GLU A 430 -20.94 -29.74 -17.60
CA GLU A 430 -22.36 -29.74 -17.95
C GLU A 430 -23.04 -30.94 -17.29
N SER A 431 -24.31 -30.78 -16.91
CA SER A 431 -25.08 -31.85 -16.27
C SER A 431 -26.40 -32.09 -17.01
N ALA A 432 -26.27 -32.39 -18.30
CA ALA A 432 -27.41 -32.47 -19.22
C ALA A 432 -28.33 -33.66 -18.90
N ASN A 433 -27.78 -34.82 -18.49
CA ASN A 433 -28.61 -36.00 -18.23
C ASN A 433 -29.02 -36.11 -16.76
N LEU A 434 -28.14 -35.69 -15.83
CA LEU A 434 -28.46 -35.73 -14.40
C LEU A 434 -29.36 -34.55 -13.96
N GLN A 435 -29.54 -33.53 -14.80
CA GLN A 435 -30.31 -32.32 -14.50
C GLN A 435 -29.84 -31.62 -13.21
N LEU A 436 -28.55 -31.72 -12.89
CA LEU A 436 -27.97 -31.03 -11.74
C LEU A 436 -27.48 -29.64 -12.14
N ALA A 437 -27.29 -28.78 -11.14
CA ALA A 437 -26.60 -27.52 -11.34
C ALA A 437 -25.16 -27.76 -11.81
N CYS A 438 -24.65 -26.90 -12.69
CA CYS A 438 -23.29 -27.04 -13.23
C CYS A 438 -22.22 -26.64 -12.20
N ALA A 439 -21.06 -27.31 -12.21
CA ALA A 439 -19.88 -26.92 -11.41
C ALA A 439 -19.07 -25.82 -12.09
N VAL A 440 -18.08 -25.24 -11.40
CA VAL A 440 -17.12 -24.32 -12.03
C VAL A 440 -16.15 -25.11 -12.92
N PRO A 441 -15.51 -24.47 -13.92
CA PRO A 441 -14.44 -25.11 -14.67
C PRO A 441 -13.33 -25.66 -13.78
N THR A 442 -12.85 -26.87 -14.08
CA THR A 442 -11.76 -27.51 -13.33
C THR A 442 -10.59 -27.82 -14.24
N VAL A 443 -9.39 -27.91 -13.67
CA VAL A 443 -8.15 -28.18 -14.40
C VAL A 443 -7.46 -29.41 -13.82
N SER A 444 -7.03 -30.34 -14.68
CA SER A 444 -6.24 -31.51 -14.29
C SER A 444 -4.94 -31.56 -15.07
N SER A 445 -3.86 -32.06 -14.46
CA SER A 445 -2.65 -32.35 -15.22
C SER A 445 -2.89 -33.51 -16.18
N ALA A 446 -2.33 -33.43 -17.38
CA ALA A 446 -2.41 -34.52 -18.36
C ALA A 446 -1.77 -35.80 -17.80
N GLN A 447 -0.68 -35.67 -17.04
CA GLN A 447 -0.03 -36.79 -16.37
C GLN A 447 -0.95 -37.47 -15.34
N ALA A 448 -1.70 -36.73 -14.53
CA ALA A 448 -2.62 -37.34 -13.56
C ALA A 448 -3.75 -38.11 -14.27
N LEU A 449 -4.27 -37.57 -15.37
CA LEU A 449 -5.30 -38.24 -16.18
C LEU A 449 -4.74 -39.52 -16.83
N GLU A 450 -3.52 -39.48 -17.35
CA GLU A 450 -2.83 -40.67 -17.87
C GLU A 450 -2.68 -41.74 -16.78
N GLN A 451 -2.23 -41.36 -15.58
CA GLN A 451 -2.08 -42.30 -14.47
C GLN A 451 -3.42 -42.90 -14.01
N LEU A 452 -4.50 -42.13 -14.01
CA LEU A 452 -5.85 -42.65 -13.74
C LEU A 452 -6.26 -43.71 -14.77
N LEU A 453 -5.99 -43.48 -16.04
CA LEU A 453 -6.28 -44.44 -17.11
C LEU A 453 -5.43 -45.71 -17.00
N LEU A 454 -4.13 -45.57 -16.74
CA LEU A 454 -3.22 -46.69 -16.55
C LEU A 454 -3.64 -47.55 -15.34
N THR A 455 -4.00 -46.89 -14.23
CA THR A 455 -4.51 -47.58 -13.02
C THR A 455 -5.81 -48.33 -13.29
N ALA A 456 -6.66 -47.78 -14.17
CA ALA A 456 -7.87 -48.45 -14.64
C ALA A 456 -7.64 -49.52 -15.73
N GLY A 457 -6.38 -49.83 -16.08
CA GLY A 457 -6.03 -50.82 -17.10
C GLY A 457 -6.34 -50.38 -18.54
N LYS A 458 -6.54 -49.09 -18.79
CA LYS A 458 -6.79 -48.52 -20.12
C LYS A 458 -5.49 -48.07 -20.77
N LYS A 459 -5.45 -48.07 -22.11
CA LYS A 459 -4.31 -47.54 -22.87
C LYS A 459 -4.48 -46.03 -23.12
N PRO A 460 -3.50 -45.18 -22.77
CA PRO A 460 -3.60 -43.72 -22.92
C PRO A 460 -3.65 -43.20 -24.37
N ASP A 461 -3.30 -44.02 -25.36
CA ASP A 461 -3.34 -43.70 -26.80
C ASP A 461 -4.72 -43.97 -27.44
N GLY A 462 -5.71 -44.35 -26.64
CA GLY A 462 -7.07 -44.60 -27.10
C GLY A 462 -7.75 -43.36 -27.71
N THR A 463 -8.55 -43.58 -28.74
CA THR A 463 -9.33 -42.52 -29.40
C THR A 463 -10.55 -42.08 -28.60
N TYR A 464 -11.01 -42.90 -27.66
CA TYR A 464 -12.15 -42.64 -26.78
C TYR A 464 -11.80 -43.13 -25.37
N LEU A 465 -11.57 -42.19 -24.46
CA LEU A 465 -11.10 -42.41 -23.09
C LEU A 465 -11.96 -41.59 -22.12
N PRO A 466 -13.16 -42.07 -21.79
CA PRO A 466 -14.01 -41.43 -20.79
C PRO A 466 -13.39 -41.59 -19.40
N VAL A 467 -13.25 -40.46 -18.70
CA VAL A 467 -12.70 -40.36 -17.34
C VAL A 467 -13.62 -39.50 -16.48
N ASP A 468 -13.84 -39.91 -15.23
CA ASP A 468 -14.48 -39.05 -14.23
C ASP A 468 -13.50 -37.96 -13.80
N VAL A 469 -13.79 -36.72 -14.19
CA VAL A 469 -12.86 -35.60 -14.00
C VAL A 469 -12.97 -34.96 -12.61
N ARG A 470 -13.75 -35.56 -11.70
CA ARG A 470 -13.82 -35.15 -10.28
C ARG A 470 -12.72 -35.77 -9.43
N GLU A 471 -12.05 -36.80 -9.96
CA GLU A 471 -11.08 -37.60 -9.23
C GLU A 471 -9.72 -36.90 -9.09
N THR A 472 -9.43 -35.87 -9.89
CA THR A 472 -8.15 -35.16 -9.87
C THR A 472 -8.32 -33.71 -10.30
N GLY A 473 -7.34 -32.87 -9.93
CA GLY A 473 -7.23 -31.50 -10.39
C GLY A 473 -7.63 -30.45 -9.36
N TRP A 474 -7.96 -29.27 -9.87
CA TRP A 474 -8.23 -28.05 -9.11
C TRP A 474 -9.37 -27.27 -9.75
N ASP A 475 -10.01 -26.35 -9.01
CA ASP A 475 -10.82 -25.29 -9.62
C ASP A 475 -9.91 -24.29 -10.35
N TRP A 476 -10.51 -23.53 -11.27
CA TRP A 476 -9.77 -22.54 -12.06
C TRP A 476 -9.14 -21.45 -11.18
N ALA A 477 -9.87 -20.95 -10.17
CA ALA A 477 -9.38 -19.89 -9.31
C ALA A 477 -8.15 -20.29 -8.49
N SER A 478 -8.13 -21.48 -7.87
CA SER A 478 -6.97 -21.94 -7.11
C SER A 478 -5.82 -22.36 -8.03
N PHE A 479 -6.10 -22.99 -9.17
CA PHE A 479 -5.09 -23.36 -10.16
C PHE A 479 -4.27 -22.15 -10.61
N ILE A 480 -4.93 -21.05 -10.99
CA ILE A 480 -4.24 -19.82 -11.41
C ILE A 480 -3.55 -19.16 -10.22
N SER A 481 -4.29 -18.89 -9.14
CA SER A 481 -3.84 -17.95 -8.10
C SER A 481 -2.87 -18.55 -7.11
N PHE A 482 -3.01 -19.83 -6.81
CA PHE A 482 -2.17 -20.53 -5.82
C PHE A 482 -1.31 -21.63 -6.45
N GLY A 483 -1.61 -22.02 -7.69
CA GLY A 483 -0.78 -22.95 -8.47
C GLY A 483 0.22 -22.23 -9.37
N LEU A 484 -0.26 -21.49 -10.37
CA LEU A 484 0.58 -20.86 -11.39
C LEU A 484 1.21 -19.54 -10.95
N CYS A 485 0.57 -18.81 -10.04
CA CYS A 485 1.14 -17.58 -9.46
C CYS A 485 2.09 -17.83 -8.28
N ASP A 486 2.25 -19.07 -7.83
CA ASP A 486 3.18 -19.46 -6.76
C ASP A 486 4.48 -20.02 -7.34
N ALA A 487 5.62 -19.41 -7.04
CA ALA A 487 6.93 -19.84 -7.52
C ALA A 487 7.36 -21.23 -7.01
N HIS A 488 6.86 -21.65 -5.85
CA HIS A 488 7.23 -22.91 -5.20
C HIS A 488 6.34 -24.09 -5.58
N SER A 489 5.21 -23.80 -6.23
CA SER A 489 4.31 -24.83 -6.74
C SER A 489 4.94 -25.57 -7.93
N ASP A 490 4.68 -26.88 -8.00
CA ASP A 490 5.09 -27.72 -9.14
C ASP A 490 4.23 -27.50 -10.39
N ILE A 491 3.15 -26.72 -10.29
CA ILE A 491 2.24 -26.39 -11.40
C ILE A 491 2.88 -25.32 -12.28
N GLY A 492 3.00 -25.58 -13.58
CA GLY A 492 3.58 -24.67 -14.58
C GLY A 492 5.07 -24.89 -14.82
N GLU A 493 5.47 -24.83 -16.09
CA GLU A 493 6.89 -24.84 -16.47
C GLU A 493 7.50 -23.45 -16.23
N PRO A 494 8.57 -23.35 -15.42
CA PRO A 494 9.22 -22.07 -15.16
C PRO A 494 9.99 -21.59 -16.39
N PHE A 495 10.09 -20.28 -16.55
CA PHE A 495 10.92 -19.66 -17.58
C PHE A 495 11.68 -18.44 -17.03
N GLU A 496 12.85 -18.16 -17.57
CA GLU A 496 13.65 -16.97 -17.24
C GLU A 496 13.50 -15.88 -18.28
N THR A 497 13.35 -16.27 -19.56
CA THR A 497 13.28 -15.37 -20.72
C THR A 497 11.93 -15.46 -21.44
N ILE A 498 11.58 -14.39 -22.17
CA ILE A 498 10.38 -14.36 -23.00
C ILE A 498 10.43 -15.47 -24.07
N ASP A 499 11.59 -15.71 -24.67
CA ASP A 499 11.76 -16.74 -25.71
C ASP A 499 11.54 -18.16 -25.16
N GLU A 500 11.99 -18.43 -23.93
CA GLU A 500 11.68 -19.70 -23.24
C GLU A 500 10.17 -19.86 -23.01
N ALA A 501 9.47 -18.80 -22.61
CA ALA A 501 8.02 -18.84 -22.44
C ALA A 501 7.31 -19.20 -23.77
N LEU A 502 7.74 -18.62 -24.89
CA LEU A 502 7.21 -18.93 -26.21
C LEU A 502 7.57 -20.35 -26.64
N GLN A 503 8.79 -20.82 -26.36
CA GLN A 503 9.20 -22.19 -26.66
C GLN A 503 8.38 -23.23 -25.88
N ILE A 504 8.08 -22.98 -24.60
CA ILE A 504 7.21 -23.85 -23.79
C ILE A 504 5.82 -23.95 -24.42
N LEU A 505 5.25 -22.81 -24.82
CA LEU A 505 3.95 -22.75 -25.50
C LEU A 505 3.98 -23.39 -26.91
N GLY A 506 5.13 -23.43 -27.55
CA GLY A 506 5.39 -24.15 -28.80
C GLY A 506 5.57 -25.67 -28.61
N SER A 507 5.46 -26.18 -27.37
CA SER A 507 5.78 -27.58 -27.01
C SER A 507 7.23 -27.96 -27.35
N GLY A 508 8.17 -27.01 -27.22
CA GLY A 508 9.59 -27.21 -27.53
C GLY A 508 9.98 -26.95 -28.99
N GLU A 509 9.01 -26.71 -29.87
CA GLU A 509 9.22 -26.36 -31.28
C GLU A 509 9.09 -24.85 -31.51
N THR A 510 9.84 -24.29 -32.47
CA THR A 510 9.75 -22.87 -32.87
C THR A 510 8.55 -22.58 -33.80
N GLY A 511 7.46 -23.35 -33.64
CA GLY A 511 6.24 -23.26 -34.45
C GLY A 511 5.25 -22.21 -33.94
N GLU A 512 4.04 -22.17 -34.53
CA GLU A 512 2.99 -21.22 -34.09
C GLU A 512 2.53 -21.51 -32.64
N LEU A 513 1.86 -20.56 -32.00
CA LEU A 513 1.43 -20.69 -30.60
C LEU A 513 -0.08 -21.01 -30.53
N PRO A 514 -0.62 -21.43 -29.36
CA PRO A 514 -2.04 -21.76 -29.22
C PRO A 514 -2.96 -20.59 -29.61
N LEU A 515 -4.09 -20.89 -30.27
CA LEU A 515 -5.06 -19.91 -30.80
C LEU A 515 -5.50 -18.85 -29.78
N ARG A 516 -5.47 -19.16 -28.48
CA ARG A 516 -5.85 -18.26 -27.40
C ARG A 516 -4.76 -18.28 -26.34
N LEU A 517 -4.27 -17.10 -25.98
CA LEU A 517 -3.26 -16.93 -24.94
C LEU A 517 -3.83 -16.08 -23.80
N PHE A 518 -3.76 -16.58 -22.58
CA PHE A 518 -4.05 -15.82 -21.36
C PHE A 518 -2.75 -15.32 -20.76
N MET A 519 -2.67 -14.02 -20.49
CA MET A 519 -1.45 -13.42 -19.95
C MET A 519 -1.74 -12.63 -18.68
N ILE A 520 -1.05 -13.00 -17.61
CA ILE A 520 -1.02 -12.29 -16.33
C ILE A 520 0.43 -11.85 -16.11
N ALA A 521 0.75 -10.65 -16.58
CA ALA A 521 2.04 -10.02 -16.39
C ALA A 521 1.92 -8.84 -15.41
N ILE A 522 2.65 -8.86 -14.31
CA ILE A 522 2.76 -7.78 -13.32
C ILE A 522 4.24 -7.57 -13.04
N GLU A 523 4.89 -6.78 -13.90
CA GLU A 523 6.34 -6.54 -13.90
C GLU A 523 6.64 -5.05 -14.17
N ASP A 524 7.88 -4.70 -14.50
CA ASP A 524 8.22 -3.36 -14.99
C ASP A 524 7.61 -3.08 -16.38
N GLU A 525 7.45 -1.79 -16.69
CA GLU A 525 6.82 -1.31 -17.92
C GLU A 525 7.52 -1.81 -19.20
N GLU A 526 8.86 -1.79 -19.21
CA GLU A 526 9.66 -2.17 -20.37
C GLU A 526 9.47 -3.66 -20.67
N TYR A 527 9.58 -4.51 -19.64
CA TYR A 527 9.39 -5.95 -19.77
C TYR A 527 7.97 -6.31 -20.23
N VAL A 528 6.94 -5.68 -19.64
CA VAL A 528 5.55 -5.94 -20.03
C VAL A 528 5.29 -5.53 -21.48
N HIS A 529 5.88 -4.42 -21.93
CA HIS A 529 5.79 -3.99 -23.32
C HIS A 529 6.53 -4.93 -24.27
N GLU A 530 7.76 -5.34 -23.93
CA GLU A 530 8.54 -6.29 -24.72
C GLU A 530 7.82 -7.64 -24.83
N LEU A 531 7.29 -8.18 -23.73
CA LEU A 531 6.52 -9.42 -23.74
C LEU A 531 5.29 -9.29 -24.64
N ALA A 532 4.52 -8.22 -24.51
CA ALA A 532 3.37 -7.98 -25.37
C ALA A 532 3.77 -7.82 -26.85
N GLN A 533 4.91 -7.19 -27.14
CA GLN A 533 5.42 -7.00 -28.48
C GLN A 533 5.94 -8.30 -29.09
N ARG A 534 6.81 -9.06 -28.40
CA ARG A 534 7.34 -10.36 -28.85
C ARG A 534 6.23 -11.36 -29.16
N VAL A 535 5.24 -11.41 -28.27
CA VAL A 535 4.04 -12.20 -28.47
C VAL A 535 3.37 -11.74 -29.76
N ARG A 536 3.10 -10.44 -29.97
CA ARG A 536 2.55 -9.93 -31.24
C ARG A 536 3.43 -10.21 -32.47
N GLU A 537 4.75 -10.09 -32.38
CA GLU A 537 5.69 -10.28 -33.48
C GLU A 537 5.69 -11.71 -34.00
N HIS A 538 5.64 -12.71 -33.11
CA HIS A 538 5.40 -14.11 -33.47
C HIS A 538 4.09 -14.32 -34.26
N TYR A 539 3.19 -13.34 -34.25
CA TYR A 539 1.90 -13.41 -34.95
C TYR A 539 1.77 -12.45 -36.14
N VAL A 540 2.58 -11.38 -36.24
CA VAL A 540 2.56 -10.46 -37.39
C VAL A 540 3.23 -11.09 -38.63
N ASP A 541 4.17 -12.03 -38.44
CA ASP A 541 4.80 -12.76 -39.55
C ASP A 541 3.86 -13.75 -40.29
N LEU A 542 2.61 -13.94 -39.81
CA LEU A 542 1.59 -14.81 -40.42
C LEU A 542 0.52 -14.05 -41.23
N HIS A 543 0.70 -12.75 -41.47
CA HIS A 543 -0.21 -11.92 -42.27
C HIS A 543 0.37 -11.52 -43.64
N MET A 544 1.08 -12.42 -44.31
CA MET A 544 1.10 -12.36 -45.78
C MET A 544 -0.27 -12.85 -46.27
N PRO A 545 -1.09 -12.02 -46.95
CA PRO A 545 -2.35 -12.48 -47.49
C PRO A 545 -2.05 -13.60 -48.49
N LEU A 546 -2.51 -14.82 -48.20
CA LEU A 546 -2.43 -15.96 -49.11
C LEU A 546 -2.81 -15.50 -50.52
N THR A 547 -1.90 -15.68 -51.46
CA THR A 547 -2.11 -15.34 -52.84
C THR A 547 -3.31 -16.12 -53.39
N LYS A 548 -3.98 -15.59 -54.42
CA LYS A 548 -5.08 -16.28 -55.12
C LYS A 548 -4.73 -17.72 -55.56
N LYS A 549 -3.42 -18.02 -55.67
CA LYS A 549 -2.89 -19.33 -56.05
C LYS A 549 -2.94 -20.34 -54.89
N GLU A 550 -2.58 -19.91 -53.67
CA GLU A 550 -2.61 -20.76 -52.47
C GLU A 550 -4.05 -21.06 -52.02
N ARG A 551 -4.97 -20.09 -52.18
CA ARG A 551 -6.41 -20.32 -51.97
C ARG A 551 -7.02 -21.33 -52.95
N LYS A 552 -6.45 -21.46 -54.14
CA LYS A 552 -6.90 -22.44 -55.17
C LYS A 552 -6.34 -23.83 -54.94
N GLN A 553 -5.16 -23.96 -54.32
CA GLN A 553 -4.61 -25.26 -53.92
C GLN A 553 -5.39 -25.85 -52.75
N MET A 554 -5.70 -25.05 -51.72
CA MET A 554 -6.48 -25.55 -50.58
C MET A 554 -7.94 -25.90 -50.92
N GLY A 555 -8.54 -25.26 -51.92
CA GLY A 555 -9.87 -25.63 -52.42
C GLY A 555 -9.87 -26.77 -53.45
N GLY A 556 -8.70 -27.19 -53.95
CA GLY A 556 -8.55 -28.28 -54.92
C GLY A 556 -8.43 -29.65 -54.27
N ASP A 557 -7.72 -29.73 -53.14
CA ASP A 557 -7.45 -31.00 -52.45
C ASP A 557 -8.68 -31.60 -51.75
N GLU A 558 -9.69 -30.80 -51.43
CA GLU A 558 -10.98 -31.32 -50.90
C GLU A 558 -11.91 -31.89 -51.98
N LEU A 559 -11.67 -31.59 -53.26
CA LEU A 559 -12.49 -32.08 -54.38
C LEU A 559 -11.91 -33.30 -55.09
N GLU A 560 -10.60 -33.56 -54.99
CA GLU A 560 -9.99 -34.75 -55.61
C GLU A 560 -10.10 -36.05 -54.79
N HIS A 561 -10.42 -35.97 -53.49
CA HIS A 561 -10.60 -37.18 -52.66
C HIS A 561 -12.01 -37.78 -52.65
N HIS A 562 -12.98 -37.20 -53.36
CA HIS A 562 -14.36 -37.74 -53.43
C HIS A 562 -14.76 -38.40 -54.77
N HIS A 563 -13.90 -38.44 -55.78
CA HIS A 563 -14.16 -39.20 -57.00
C HIS A 563 -12.89 -39.88 -57.55
N GLY A 564 -12.64 -41.12 -57.11
CA GLY A 564 -11.55 -41.94 -57.64
C GLY A 564 -11.44 -43.34 -57.02
N MET A 565 -12.40 -44.21 -57.37
CA MET A 565 -12.52 -45.66 -57.08
C MET A 565 -12.76 -46.12 -55.64
#